data_AF-A0A1B6KCF5-F1
#
_entry.id   AF-A0A1B6KCF5-F1
#
_cell.length_a   1.000
_cell.length_b   1.000
_cell.length_c   1.000
_cell.angle_alpha   90.00
_cell.angle_beta   90.00
_cell.angle_gamma   90.00
#
_symmetry.space_group_name_H-M   'P 1'
#
loop_
_entity.id
_entity.type
_entity.pdbx_description
1 polymer ?
#
loop_
_entity_poly.entity_id
_entity_poly.type
_entity_poly.pdbx_seq_one_letter_code
_entity_poly.pdbx_strand_id
1 'polypeptide(L)'
;MGKETSDDESKPTVAKNAVELQRFKLEKLMKNPDKPVVIPDRLRDKKMPHVPEFVRNVMGSSAGAGSGEFHVYRHLRRKEYARQKFIQEKSEKQLLEEAYHQKLLDNKQAAEEKTAKKRAKRLKKKANRKKIKSENSKNHCKVVDEKSGSESEDEQSEEEQRNPGTTEKIRVQENRILEKEINKSSASESDSDTLQKNKSKDCKSEHLNINAERETDKSILNT
;
A
#
# COMPACT_ATOMS: atom_id res chain seq x y z
N MET A 1 51.94 -15.04 32.28
CA MET A 1 51.26 -13.80 31.88
C MET A 1 49.77 -14.12 31.79
N GLY A 2 49.02 -13.79 32.85
CA GLY A 2 47.66 -14.27 33.08
C GLY A 2 46.65 -13.63 32.14
N LYS A 3 45.73 -14.45 31.61
CA LYS A 3 44.48 -13.99 31.01
C LYS A 3 43.47 -13.85 32.14
N GLU A 4 43.23 -12.62 32.57
CA GLU A 4 42.09 -12.28 33.41
C GLU A 4 40.84 -12.23 32.51
N THR A 5 40.08 -13.32 32.49
CA THR A 5 38.72 -13.30 31.97
C THR A 5 37.82 -12.87 33.13
N SER A 6 37.56 -11.57 33.23
CA SER A 6 36.53 -11.04 34.12
C SER A 6 35.17 -11.44 33.57
N ASP A 7 34.68 -12.61 33.98
CA ASP A 7 33.29 -13.04 33.79
C ASP A 7 32.39 -12.22 34.72
N ASP A 8 32.20 -10.95 34.38
CA ASP A 8 31.19 -10.09 34.99
C ASP A 8 29.81 -10.50 34.42
N GLU A 9 29.20 -11.48 35.08
CA GLU A 9 27.79 -11.85 34.95
C GLU A 9 26.91 -10.65 35.38
N SER A 10 26.78 -9.67 34.48
CA SER A 10 25.93 -8.50 34.67
C SER A 10 24.46 -8.95 34.70
N LYS A 11 23.81 -8.78 35.85
CA LYS A 11 22.40 -9.14 36.07
C LYS A 11 21.49 -8.59 34.96
N PRO A 12 20.46 -9.34 34.54
CA PRO A 12 19.56 -8.91 33.47
C PRO A 12 18.88 -7.59 33.87
N THR A 13 19.31 -6.50 33.26
CA THR A 13 18.79 -5.16 33.52
C THR A 13 17.82 -4.78 32.41
N VAL A 14 16.58 -4.46 32.78
CA VAL A 14 15.56 -4.01 31.84
C VAL A 14 15.81 -2.53 31.54
N ALA A 15 15.93 -2.18 30.27
CA ALA A 15 16.09 -0.80 29.86
C ALA A 15 14.84 0.03 30.20
N LYS A 16 15.05 1.20 30.81
CA LYS A 16 14.00 2.14 31.18
C LYS A 16 13.79 3.22 30.12
N ASN A 17 14.82 3.51 29.31
CA ASN A 17 14.80 4.56 28.28
C ASN A 17 15.31 4.04 26.92
N ALA A 18 14.92 4.71 25.82
CA ALA A 18 15.36 4.35 24.46
C ALA A 18 16.89 4.43 24.28
N VAL A 19 17.53 5.39 24.96
CA VAL A 19 18.99 5.53 24.99
C VAL A 19 19.65 4.33 25.67
N GLU A 20 19.05 3.81 26.73
CA GLU A 20 19.56 2.64 27.45
C GLU A 20 19.44 1.35 26.60
N LEU A 21 18.35 1.20 25.82
CA LEU A 21 18.24 0.12 24.83
C LEU A 21 19.32 0.19 23.75
N GLN A 22 19.64 1.38 23.27
CA GLN A 22 20.72 1.58 22.30
C GLN A 22 22.08 1.29 22.92
N ARG A 23 22.32 1.76 24.15
CA ARG A 23 23.53 1.48 24.93
C ARG A 23 23.75 -0.03 25.07
N PHE A 24 22.75 -0.80 25.48
CA PHE A 24 22.87 -2.26 25.58
C PHE A 24 23.17 -2.94 24.24
N LYS A 25 22.56 -2.47 23.14
CA LYS A 25 22.86 -2.98 21.78
C LYS A 25 24.30 -2.66 21.38
N LEU A 26 24.77 -1.45 21.68
CA LEU A 26 26.11 -0.99 21.38
C LEU A 26 27.16 -1.75 22.20
N GLU A 27 26.95 -1.90 23.52
CA GLU A 27 27.79 -2.73 24.39
C GLU A 27 27.85 -4.17 23.86
N LYS A 28 26.73 -4.75 23.43
CA LYS A 28 26.70 -6.09 22.83
C LYS A 28 27.50 -6.19 21.52
N LEU A 29 27.48 -5.16 20.68
CA LEU A 29 28.26 -5.10 19.44
C LEU A 29 29.76 -4.91 19.73
N MET A 30 30.11 -4.03 20.67
CA MET A 30 31.50 -3.73 21.02
C MET A 30 32.19 -4.83 21.83
N LYS A 31 31.44 -5.74 22.46
CA LYS A 31 32.00 -6.95 23.09
C LYS A 31 32.84 -7.80 22.11
N ASN A 32 32.53 -7.76 20.81
CA ASN A 32 33.27 -8.49 19.77
C ASN A 32 33.41 -7.64 18.50
N PRO A 33 34.40 -6.72 18.43
CA PRO A 33 34.54 -5.80 17.31
C PRO A 33 34.98 -6.48 16.00
N ASP A 34 35.68 -7.60 16.08
CA ASP A 34 36.17 -8.33 14.90
C ASP A 34 35.07 -9.13 14.18
N LYS A 35 33.90 -9.31 14.81
CA LYS A 35 32.79 -10.05 14.22
C LYS A 35 32.00 -9.15 13.24
N PRO A 36 31.91 -9.49 11.94
CA PRO A 36 31.13 -8.69 11.00
C PRO A 36 29.64 -8.69 11.39
N VAL A 37 29.04 -7.50 11.38
CA VAL A 37 27.62 -7.31 11.69
C VAL A 37 26.79 -7.66 10.46
N VAL A 38 25.91 -8.67 10.57
CA VAL A 38 24.96 -9.03 9.51
C VAL A 38 23.74 -8.13 9.59
N ILE A 39 23.63 -7.19 8.66
CA ILE A 39 22.40 -6.41 8.47
C ILE A 39 21.42 -7.30 7.69
N PRO A 40 20.21 -7.59 8.22
CA PRO A 40 19.24 -8.38 7.49
C PRO A 40 18.82 -7.70 6.20
N ASP A 41 18.79 -8.46 5.12
CA ASP A 41 18.24 -7.99 3.84
C ASP A 41 16.75 -7.69 3.95
N ARG A 42 16.25 -6.85 3.03
CA ARG A 42 14.83 -6.51 2.94
C ARG A 42 13.98 -7.78 2.88
N LEU A 43 12.94 -7.83 3.71
CA LEU A 43 12.00 -8.95 3.75
C LEU A 43 11.41 -9.20 2.36
N ARG A 44 11.56 -10.44 1.88
CA ARG A 44 11.06 -10.86 0.58
C ARG A 44 9.54 -10.99 0.63
N ASP A 45 8.86 -10.60 -0.44
CA ASP A 45 7.43 -10.81 -0.56
C ASP A 45 7.09 -12.30 -0.48
N LYS A 46 5.99 -12.62 0.21
CA LYS A 46 5.50 -13.99 0.30
C LYS A 46 5.22 -14.50 -1.11
N LYS A 47 5.88 -15.59 -1.50
CA LYS A 47 5.67 -16.24 -2.80
C LYS A 47 4.69 -17.39 -2.65
N MET A 48 3.91 -17.63 -3.69
CA MET A 48 3.10 -18.84 -3.75
C MET A 48 3.99 -20.08 -3.84
N PRO A 49 3.70 -21.16 -3.07
CA PRO A 49 4.36 -22.45 -3.28
C PRO A 49 4.31 -22.86 -4.75
N HIS A 50 5.47 -23.23 -5.29
CA HIS A 50 5.59 -23.77 -6.64
C HIS A 50 4.87 -25.12 -6.74
N VAL A 51 4.11 -25.32 -7.82
CA VAL A 51 3.42 -26.59 -8.09
C VAL A 51 4.43 -27.55 -8.72
N PRO A 52 4.65 -28.76 -8.16
CA PRO A 52 5.52 -29.76 -8.78
C PRO A 52 5.02 -30.13 -10.18
N GLU A 53 5.95 -30.26 -11.14
CA GLU A 53 5.62 -30.61 -12.53
C GLU A 53 5.07 -32.04 -12.66
N PHE A 54 5.69 -33.00 -11.97
CA PHE A 54 5.30 -34.41 -12.03
C PHE A 54 4.83 -34.90 -10.66
N VAL A 55 3.61 -35.43 -10.62
CA VAL A 55 3.10 -36.21 -9.49
C VAL A 55 3.37 -37.68 -9.79
N ARG A 56 4.21 -38.32 -8.98
CA ARG A 56 4.63 -39.72 -9.19
C ARG A 56 3.61 -40.74 -8.67
N ASN A 57 2.79 -40.34 -7.71
CA ASN A 57 1.92 -41.24 -6.94
C ASN A 57 0.45 -41.14 -7.42
N VAL A 58 0.24 -41.09 -8.74
CA VAL A 58 -1.10 -41.02 -9.31
C VAL A 58 -1.65 -42.43 -9.44
N MET A 59 -2.73 -42.71 -8.71
CA MET A 59 -3.46 -43.96 -8.83
C MET A 59 -4.33 -43.95 -10.11
N GLY A 60 -4.58 -45.11 -10.72
CA GLY A 60 -5.32 -45.20 -11.97
C GLY A 60 -6.74 -44.62 -11.89
N SER A 61 -7.25 -44.09 -13.00
CA SER A 61 -8.52 -43.33 -13.04
C SER A 61 -9.75 -44.14 -12.62
N SER A 62 -9.73 -45.47 -12.72
CA SER A 62 -10.80 -46.37 -12.30
C SER A 62 -10.63 -46.94 -10.89
N ALA A 63 -9.54 -46.59 -10.20
CA ALA A 63 -9.31 -47.06 -8.84
C ALA A 63 -10.25 -46.33 -7.85
N GLY A 64 -10.74 -47.04 -6.84
CA GLY A 64 -11.60 -46.46 -5.81
C GLY A 64 -10.89 -45.46 -4.90
N ALA A 65 -11.65 -44.71 -4.10
CA ALA A 65 -11.09 -43.75 -3.15
C ALA A 65 -10.28 -44.46 -2.04
N GLY A 66 -8.98 -44.20 -1.98
CA GLY A 66 -8.10 -44.72 -0.93
C GLY A 66 -8.23 -43.96 0.39
N SER A 67 -7.74 -44.53 1.49
CA SER A 67 -7.78 -43.91 2.83
C SER A 67 -6.98 -42.60 2.94
N GLY A 68 -5.96 -42.42 2.10
CA GLY A 68 -5.14 -41.21 2.05
C GLY A 68 -5.71 -40.06 1.19
N GLU A 69 -6.69 -40.34 0.33
CA GLU A 69 -7.17 -39.38 -0.68
C GLU A 69 -7.83 -38.14 -0.04
N PHE A 70 -8.51 -38.35 1.09
CA PHE A 70 -9.09 -37.24 1.87
C PHE A 70 -8.03 -36.22 2.31
N HIS A 71 -6.87 -36.68 2.77
CA HIS A 71 -5.80 -35.78 3.19
C HIS A 71 -5.16 -35.07 2.00
N VAL A 72 -5.00 -35.75 0.87
CA VAL A 72 -4.52 -35.16 -0.38
C VAL A 72 -5.43 -33.99 -0.79
N TYR A 73 -6.74 -34.21 -0.89
CA TYR A 73 -7.72 -33.16 -1.19
C TYR A 73 -7.66 -32.00 -0.19
N ARG A 74 -7.63 -32.30 1.11
CA ARG A 74 -7.55 -31.29 2.17
C ARG A 74 -6.31 -30.40 2.03
N HIS A 75 -5.14 -30.98 1.73
CA HIS A 75 -3.92 -30.21 1.50
C HIS A 75 -3.98 -29.41 0.21
N LEU A 76 -4.48 -30.00 -0.87
CA LEU A 76 -4.65 -29.34 -2.17
C LEU A 76 -5.61 -28.14 -2.08
N ARG A 77 -6.77 -28.31 -1.42
CA ARG A 77 -7.75 -27.24 -1.22
C ARG A 77 -7.18 -26.07 -0.43
N ARG A 78 -6.41 -26.32 0.64
CA ARG A 78 -5.74 -25.24 1.38
C ARG A 78 -4.72 -24.51 0.53
N LYS A 79 -3.92 -25.24 -0.27
CA LYS A 79 -2.95 -24.64 -1.19
C LYS A 79 -3.67 -23.76 -2.23
N GLU A 80 -4.78 -24.24 -2.78
CA GLU A 80 -5.56 -23.50 -3.77
C GLU A 80 -6.23 -22.26 -3.17
N TYR A 81 -6.80 -22.34 -1.97
CA TYR A 81 -7.37 -21.17 -1.29
C TYR A 81 -6.31 -20.13 -0.94
N ALA A 82 -5.15 -20.57 -0.45
CA ALA A 82 -4.02 -19.67 -0.25
C ALA A 82 -3.59 -19.00 -1.58
N ARG A 83 -3.63 -19.73 -2.70
CA ARG A 83 -3.32 -19.20 -4.05
C ARG A 83 -4.32 -18.16 -4.51
N GLN A 84 -5.60 -18.47 -4.42
CA GLN A 84 -6.67 -17.56 -4.83
C GLN A 84 -6.63 -16.27 -3.99
N LYS A 85 -6.50 -16.41 -2.67
CA LYS A 85 -6.38 -15.28 -1.75
C LYS A 85 -5.17 -14.40 -2.07
N PHE A 86 -4.00 -15.00 -2.30
CA PHE A 86 -2.80 -14.24 -2.67
C PHE A 86 -2.96 -13.48 -3.99
N ILE A 87 -3.61 -14.09 -5.00
CA ILE A 87 -3.85 -13.43 -6.29
C ILE A 87 -4.79 -12.24 -6.11
N GLN A 88 -5.88 -12.40 -5.35
CA GLN A 88 -6.84 -11.35 -5.06
C GLN A 88 -6.16 -10.19 -4.32
N GLU A 89 -5.50 -10.45 -3.19
CA GLU A 89 -4.78 -9.44 -2.39
C GLU A 89 -3.72 -8.71 -3.22
N LYS A 90 -2.97 -9.43 -4.06
CA LYS A 90 -1.96 -8.82 -4.94
C LYS A 90 -2.61 -7.91 -5.97
N SER A 91 -3.71 -8.33 -6.59
CA SER A 91 -4.42 -7.54 -7.60
C SER A 91 -5.01 -6.26 -6.99
N GLU A 92 -5.62 -6.35 -5.83
CA GLU A 92 -6.18 -5.21 -5.10
C GLU A 92 -5.08 -4.23 -4.71
N LYS A 93 -3.96 -4.73 -4.17
CA LYS A 93 -2.80 -3.89 -3.83
C LYS A 93 -2.25 -3.16 -5.04
N GLN A 94 -2.11 -3.85 -6.19
CA GLN A 94 -1.61 -3.25 -7.43
C GLN A 94 -2.53 -2.14 -7.92
N LEU A 95 -3.85 -2.36 -7.95
CA LEU A 95 -4.81 -1.33 -8.34
C LEU A 95 -4.75 -0.09 -7.43
N LEU A 96 -4.63 -0.29 -6.12
CA LEU A 96 -4.50 0.82 -5.16
C LEU A 96 -3.18 1.58 -5.33
N GLU A 97 -2.08 0.87 -5.57
CA GLU A 97 -0.76 1.45 -5.80
C GLU A 97 -0.73 2.25 -7.11
N GLU A 98 -1.29 1.72 -8.19
CA GLU A 98 -1.43 2.41 -9.48
C GLU A 98 -2.26 3.68 -9.34
N ALA A 99 -3.44 3.61 -8.69
CA ALA A 99 -4.28 4.76 -8.45
C ALA A 99 -3.57 5.83 -7.60
N TYR A 100 -2.78 5.42 -6.60
CA TYR A 100 -1.98 6.32 -5.80
C TYR A 100 -0.88 7.01 -6.61
N HIS A 101 -0.16 6.26 -7.44
CA HIS A 101 0.88 6.80 -8.31
C HIS A 101 0.32 7.78 -9.34
N GLN A 102 -0.83 7.47 -9.96
CA GLN A 102 -1.51 8.39 -10.87
C GLN A 102 -1.85 9.71 -10.16
N LYS A 103 -2.49 9.64 -8.99
CA LYS A 103 -2.79 10.84 -8.18
C LYS A 103 -1.55 11.66 -7.83
N LEU A 104 -0.43 11.01 -7.52
CA LEU A 104 0.84 11.72 -7.27
C LEU A 104 1.37 12.43 -8.51
N LEU A 105 1.29 11.79 -9.68
CA LEU A 105 1.72 12.38 -10.95
C LEU A 105 0.84 13.58 -11.32
N ASP A 106 -0.47 13.45 -11.22
CA ASP A 106 -1.42 14.52 -11.52
C ASP A 106 -1.20 15.74 -10.61
N ASN A 107 -0.98 15.50 -9.32
CA ASN A 107 -0.69 16.57 -8.37
C ASN A 107 0.64 17.27 -8.68
N LYS A 108 1.67 16.52 -9.07
CA LYS A 108 2.96 17.09 -9.50
C LYS A 108 2.79 17.93 -10.76
N GLN A 109 2.11 17.41 -11.77
CA GLN A 109 1.84 18.13 -13.02
C GLN A 109 1.03 19.41 -12.77
N ALA A 110 -0.04 19.34 -11.97
CA ALA A 110 -0.84 20.52 -11.62
C ALA A 110 -0.02 21.59 -10.87
N ALA A 111 0.90 21.18 -9.98
CA ALA A 111 1.81 22.09 -9.30
C ALA A 111 2.85 22.69 -10.27
N GLU A 112 3.42 21.88 -11.15
CA GLU A 112 4.36 22.31 -12.19
C GLU A 112 3.73 23.28 -13.18
N GLU A 113 2.51 23.04 -13.63
CA GLU A 113 1.77 23.97 -14.50
C GLU A 113 1.53 25.32 -13.83
N LYS A 114 1.08 25.32 -12.57
CA LYS A 114 0.86 26.55 -11.80
C LYS A 114 2.17 27.33 -11.62
N THR A 115 3.25 26.64 -11.25
CA THR A 115 4.56 27.26 -11.07
C THR A 115 5.18 27.74 -12.39
N ALA A 116 5.03 26.98 -13.48
CA ALA A 116 5.49 27.36 -14.83
C ALA A 116 4.74 28.59 -15.34
N LYS A 117 3.41 28.66 -15.19
CA LYS A 117 2.60 29.84 -15.52
C LYS A 117 3.07 31.07 -14.76
N LYS A 118 3.29 30.96 -13.43
CA LYS A 118 3.81 32.06 -12.59
C LYS A 118 5.25 32.45 -12.98
N ARG A 119 6.13 31.47 -13.24
CA ARG A 119 7.51 31.69 -13.67
C ARG A 119 7.57 32.41 -15.02
N ALA A 120 6.75 32.01 -16.00
CA ALA A 120 6.66 32.66 -17.31
C ALA A 120 6.21 34.13 -17.18
N LYS A 121 5.22 34.42 -16.33
CA LYS A 121 4.81 35.81 -16.02
C LYS A 121 5.97 36.63 -15.44
N ARG A 122 6.70 36.09 -14.45
CA ARG A 122 7.86 36.76 -13.83
C ARG A 122 9.00 36.99 -14.84
N LEU A 123 9.29 36.03 -15.71
CA LEU A 123 10.31 36.16 -16.75
C LEU A 123 9.95 37.22 -17.79
N LYS A 124 8.69 37.28 -18.24
CA LYS A 124 8.19 38.35 -19.12
C LYS A 124 8.33 39.73 -18.48
N LYS A 125 7.90 39.89 -17.22
CA LYS A 125 8.09 41.14 -16.46
C LYS A 125 9.57 41.52 -16.33
N LYS A 126 10.45 40.56 -15.99
CA LYS A 126 11.91 40.78 -15.90
C LYS A 126 12.52 41.19 -17.24
N ALA A 127 12.11 40.58 -18.34
CA ALA A 127 12.57 40.94 -19.68
C ALA A 127 12.14 42.36 -20.07
N ASN A 128 10.88 42.73 -19.81
CA ASN A 128 10.39 44.08 -20.08
C ASN A 128 11.12 45.15 -19.25
N ARG A 129 11.34 44.91 -17.96
CA ARG A 129 12.14 45.82 -17.10
C ARG A 129 13.58 45.98 -17.59
N LYS A 130 14.21 44.90 -18.05
CA LYS A 130 15.56 44.96 -18.64
C LYS A 130 15.59 45.80 -19.91
N LYS A 131 14.59 45.64 -20.80
CA LYS A 131 14.47 46.46 -22.02
C LYS A 131 14.34 47.94 -21.70
N ILE A 132 13.41 48.31 -20.81
CA ILE A 132 13.22 49.70 -20.36
C ILE A 132 14.50 50.26 -19.73
N LYS A 133 15.17 49.50 -18.85
CA LYS A 133 16.44 49.93 -18.25
C LYS A 133 17.52 50.14 -19.30
N SER A 134 17.62 49.27 -20.31
CA SER A 134 18.62 49.39 -21.39
C SER A 134 18.34 50.55 -22.35
N GLU A 135 17.07 50.89 -22.60
CA GLU A 135 16.67 52.06 -23.38
C GLU A 135 16.94 53.34 -22.59
N ASN A 136 16.58 53.37 -21.30
CA ASN A 136 16.88 54.51 -20.43
C ASN A 136 18.38 54.72 -20.23
N SER A 137 19.21 53.67 -20.11
CA SER A 137 20.66 53.84 -20.01
C SER A 137 21.34 54.22 -21.34
N LYS A 138 20.73 53.91 -22.50
CA LYS A 138 21.17 54.45 -23.79
C LYS A 138 20.82 55.94 -23.95
N ASN A 139 19.66 56.35 -23.43
CA ASN A 139 19.23 57.75 -23.44
C ASN A 139 19.97 58.60 -22.39
N HIS A 140 20.34 58.02 -21.24
CA HIS A 140 21.05 58.69 -20.15
C HIS A 140 22.56 58.86 -20.39
N CYS A 141 23.16 58.21 -21.41
CA CYS A 141 24.52 58.55 -21.85
C CYS A 141 24.57 59.89 -22.63
N LYS A 142 23.42 60.50 -22.94
CA LYS A 142 23.34 61.81 -23.60
C LYS A 142 22.86 62.96 -22.71
N VAL A 143 22.33 62.71 -21.50
CA VAL A 143 21.83 63.79 -20.64
C VAL A 143 22.15 63.50 -19.17
N VAL A 144 22.96 64.40 -18.63
CA VAL A 144 23.43 64.54 -17.25
C VAL A 144 22.26 64.73 -16.28
N ASP A 145 22.50 64.30 -15.04
CA ASP A 145 22.00 64.88 -13.78
C ASP A 145 20.56 64.64 -13.27
N GLU A 146 20.54 64.45 -11.94
CA GLU A 146 19.45 64.52 -10.96
C GLU A 146 18.37 63.41 -10.86
N LYS A 147 18.49 62.69 -9.72
CA LYS A 147 17.44 62.13 -8.83
C LYS A 147 16.33 61.25 -9.41
N SER A 148 16.33 59.98 -8.99
CA SER A 148 15.09 59.24 -8.70
C SER A 148 15.40 57.94 -7.93
N GLY A 149 15.07 57.95 -6.64
CA GLY A 149 14.84 56.72 -5.89
C GLY A 149 13.49 56.15 -6.31
N SER A 150 13.45 54.87 -6.66
CA SER A 150 12.20 54.17 -6.95
C SER A 150 12.30 52.77 -6.35
N GLU A 151 12.03 52.73 -5.05
CA GLU A 151 11.47 51.58 -4.34
C GLU A 151 10.19 51.16 -5.08
N SER A 152 10.14 49.92 -5.55
CA SER A 152 8.96 49.34 -6.19
C SER A 152 8.70 47.99 -5.54
N GLU A 153 8.07 48.06 -4.37
CA GLU A 153 7.33 46.94 -3.81
C GLU A 153 5.98 46.85 -4.53
N ASP A 154 5.78 45.76 -5.26
CA ASP A 154 4.47 45.36 -5.76
C ASP A 154 4.43 43.82 -5.75
N GLU A 155 4.32 43.27 -4.54
CA GLU A 155 3.94 41.90 -4.24
C GLU A 155 2.42 41.87 -3.96
N GLN A 156 1.60 41.96 -5.02
CA GLN A 156 0.22 41.45 -4.94
C GLN A 156 0.27 39.91 -4.89
N SER A 157 0.42 39.40 -3.67
CA SER A 157 -0.05 38.07 -3.30
C SER A 157 -1.57 38.12 -3.22
N GLU A 158 -2.25 37.60 -4.24
CA GLU A 158 -3.62 37.10 -4.13
C GLU A 158 -3.60 35.95 -3.11
N GLU A 159 -3.72 36.33 -1.84
CA GLU A 159 -3.96 35.44 -0.72
C GLU A 159 -5.46 35.13 -0.73
N GLU A 160 -5.83 34.04 -1.42
CA GLU A 160 -7.12 33.39 -1.20
C GLU A 160 -7.21 33.09 0.30
N GLN A 161 -7.99 33.90 1.03
CA GLN A 161 -8.36 33.64 2.41
C GLN A 161 -9.13 32.32 2.48
N ARG A 162 -8.41 31.21 2.60
CA ARG A 162 -8.97 29.95 3.11
C ARG A 162 -9.20 30.15 4.59
N ASN A 163 -10.43 30.55 4.93
CA ASN A 163 -10.91 30.53 6.30
C ASN A 163 -10.59 29.14 6.93
N PRO A 164 -9.87 29.08 8.06
CA PRO A 164 -9.49 27.82 8.70
C PRO A 164 -10.71 27.00 9.15
N GLY A 165 -11.85 27.67 9.40
CA GLY A 165 -13.09 27.02 9.77
C GLY A 165 -13.75 26.19 8.65
N THR A 166 -13.50 26.49 7.38
CA THR A 166 -14.08 25.72 6.25
C THR A 166 -13.25 24.46 5.97
N THR A 167 -11.94 24.54 6.11
CA THR A 167 -11.04 23.39 5.90
C THR A 167 -11.15 22.37 7.03
N GLU A 168 -11.33 22.79 8.29
CA GLU A 168 -11.63 21.87 9.38
C GLU A 168 -13.00 21.20 9.23
N LYS A 169 -14.03 21.94 8.81
CA LYS A 169 -15.36 21.35 8.56
C LYS A 169 -15.33 20.33 7.42
N ILE A 170 -14.63 20.63 6.32
CA ILE A 170 -14.45 19.69 5.21
C ILE A 170 -13.67 18.45 5.68
N ARG A 171 -12.58 18.63 6.43
CA ARG A 171 -11.78 17.52 6.98
C ARG A 171 -12.57 16.63 7.95
N VAL A 172 -13.39 17.22 8.82
CA VAL A 172 -14.28 16.48 9.73
C VAL A 172 -15.36 15.74 8.94
N GLN A 173 -15.88 16.32 7.86
CA GLN A 173 -16.89 15.69 7.01
C GLN A 173 -16.30 14.54 6.18
N GLU A 174 -15.09 14.70 5.64
CA GLU A 174 -14.33 13.65 4.95
C GLU A 174 -13.95 12.50 5.88
N ASN A 175 -13.47 12.80 7.10
CA ASN A 175 -13.18 11.78 8.11
C ASN A 175 -14.45 11.01 8.50
N ARG A 176 -15.59 11.69 8.62
CA ARG A 176 -16.90 11.06 8.90
C ARG A 176 -17.41 10.21 7.74
N ILE A 177 -17.05 10.53 6.49
CA ILE A 177 -17.37 9.71 5.32
C ILE A 177 -16.47 8.48 5.29
N LEU A 178 -15.17 8.63 5.54
CA LEU A 178 -14.21 7.52 5.64
C LEU A 178 -14.56 6.54 6.74
N GLU A 179 -14.95 7.01 7.93
CA GLU A 179 -15.42 6.13 9.03
C GLU A 179 -16.70 5.37 8.66
N LYS A 180 -17.62 6.00 7.90
CA LYS A 180 -18.83 5.32 7.41
C LYS A 180 -18.52 4.28 6.34
N GLU A 181 -17.56 4.54 5.45
CA GLU A 181 -17.14 3.57 4.44
C GLU A 181 -16.38 2.39 5.06
N ILE A 182 -15.52 2.63 6.05
CA ILE A 182 -14.84 1.58 6.82
C ILE A 182 -15.87 0.71 7.56
N ASN A 183 -16.83 1.32 8.26
CA ASN A 183 -17.88 0.57 8.96
C ASN A 183 -18.82 -0.19 8.00
N LYS A 184 -19.02 0.32 6.78
CA LYS A 184 -19.80 -0.37 5.73
C LYS A 184 -19.02 -1.55 5.14
N SER A 185 -17.71 -1.42 4.97
CA SER A 185 -16.83 -2.51 4.52
C SER A 185 -16.71 -3.63 5.56
N SER A 186 -16.62 -3.30 6.85
CA SER A 186 -16.60 -4.29 7.94
C SER A 186 -17.94 -5.00 8.13
N ALA A 187 -19.07 -4.32 7.85
CA ALA A 187 -20.39 -4.94 7.86
C ALA A 187 -20.59 -5.92 6.68
N SER A 188 -20.02 -5.62 5.50
CA SER A 188 -20.03 -6.55 4.35
C SER A 188 -19.08 -7.75 4.52
N GLU A 189 -18.04 -7.65 5.35
CA GLU A 189 -17.18 -8.79 5.69
C GLU A 189 -17.90 -9.78 6.63
N SER A 190 -18.76 -9.32 7.55
CA SER A 190 -19.53 -10.18 8.46
C SER A 190 -20.68 -10.96 7.81
N ASP A 191 -21.18 -10.54 6.65
CA ASP A 191 -22.26 -11.27 5.94
C ASP A 191 -21.76 -12.41 5.04
N SER A 192 -20.45 -12.43 4.74
CA SER A 192 -19.85 -13.49 3.91
C SER A 192 -19.76 -14.86 4.61
N ASP A 193 -19.71 -14.88 5.95
CA ASP A 193 -19.71 -16.10 6.76
C ASP A 193 -21.12 -16.68 6.97
N THR A 194 -22.17 -15.85 6.89
CA THR A 194 -23.57 -16.29 7.07
C THR A 194 -24.14 -16.94 5.80
N LEU A 195 -23.65 -16.54 4.62
CA LEU A 195 -24.05 -17.09 3.32
C LEU A 195 -23.50 -18.50 3.02
N GLN A 196 -22.43 -18.95 3.68
CA GLN A 196 -21.95 -20.34 3.57
C GLN A 196 -22.77 -21.32 4.43
N LYS A 197 -23.34 -20.85 5.55
CA LYS A 197 -24.13 -21.70 6.45
C LYS A 197 -25.53 -22.00 5.91
N ASN A 198 -26.12 -21.08 5.13
CA ASN A 198 -27.46 -21.26 4.56
C ASN A 198 -27.45 -22.08 3.26
N LYS A 199 -26.42 -21.95 2.40
CA LYS A 199 -26.26 -22.84 1.22
C LYS A 199 -26.12 -24.32 1.57
N SER A 200 -25.58 -24.64 2.76
CA SER A 200 -25.46 -26.04 3.23
C SER A 200 -26.79 -26.67 3.68
N LYS A 201 -27.83 -25.86 3.91
CA LYS A 201 -29.16 -26.34 4.29
C LYS A 201 -30.07 -26.53 3.06
N ASP A 202 -29.96 -25.65 2.06
CA ASP A 202 -30.78 -25.74 0.84
C ASP A 202 -30.28 -26.79 -0.17
N CYS A 203 -28.98 -27.16 -0.17
CA CYS A 203 -28.51 -28.25 -1.02
C CYS A 203 -28.92 -29.67 -0.55
N LYS A 204 -29.55 -29.81 0.61
CA LYS A 204 -30.07 -31.11 1.09
C LYS A 204 -31.49 -31.41 0.60
N SER A 205 -32.28 -30.41 0.21
CA SER A 205 -33.64 -30.64 -0.32
C SER A 205 -33.62 -30.97 -1.81
N GLU A 206 -32.67 -30.42 -2.59
CA GLU A 206 -32.64 -30.65 -4.04
C GLU A 206 -32.10 -32.03 -4.45
N HIS A 207 -31.30 -32.69 -3.60
CA HIS A 207 -30.82 -34.05 -3.88
C HIS A 207 -31.86 -35.16 -3.65
N LEU A 208 -32.97 -34.87 -2.95
CA LEU A 208 -34.05 -35.83 -2.77
C LEU A 208 -35.06 -35.83 -3.93
N ASN A 209 -35.21 -34.71 -4.65
CA ASN A 209 -36.14 -34.62 -5.79
C ASN A 209 -35.60 -35.20 -7.09
N ILE A 210 -34.27 -35.26 -7.29
CA ILE A 210 -33.68 -35.83 -8.52
C ILE A 210 -33.76 -37.37 -8.54
N ASN A 211 -33.98 -38.02 -7.39
CA ASN A 211 -34.10 -39.48 -7.31
C ASN A 211 -35.54 -39.98 -7.52
N ALA A 212 -36.56 -39.13 -7.34
CA ALA A 212 -37.96 -39.51 -7.57
C ALA A 212 -38.33 -39.57 -9.07
N GLU A 213 -37.72 -38.74 -9.91
CA GLU A 213 -38.01 -38.72 -11.35
C GLU A 213 -37.31 -39.84 -12.14
N ARG A 214 -36.34 -40.55 -11.55
CA ARG A 214 -35.66 -41.69 -12.23
C ARG A 214 -36.29 -43.06 -11.96
N GLU A 215 -37.26 -43.15 -11.05
CA GLU A 215 -37.99 -44.40 -10.80
C GLU A 215 -39.23 -44.54 -11.70
N THR A 216 -39.79 -43.44 -12.21
CA THR A 216 -40.95 -43.46 -13.12
C THR A 216 -40.59 -43.86 -14.56
N ASP A 217 -39.34 -43.67 -14.97
CA ASP A 217 -38.90 -43.98 -16.34
C ASP A 217 -38.47 -45.45 -16.53
N LYS A 218 -38.32 -46.21 -15.43
CA LYS A 218 -37.95 -47.63 -15.47
C LYS A 218 -39.15 -48.58 -15.55
N SER A 219 -40.38 -48.09 -15.38
CA SER A 219 -41.60 -48.91 -15.50
C SER A 219 -42.20 -48.93 -16.91
N ILE A 220 -41.67 -48.14 -17.86
CA ILE A 220 -42.20 -48.02 -19.24
C ILE A 220 -41.49 -48.96 -20.23
N LEU A 221 -40.40 -49.63 -19.83
CA LEU A 221 -39.60 -50.49 -20.71
C LEU A 221 -39.79 -52.00 -20.51
N ASN A 222 -40.76 -52.43 -19.71
CA ASN A 222 -41.11 -53.84 -19.53
C ASN A 222 -42.59 -54.10 -19.90
N THR A 223 -42.89 -54.07 -21.21
CA THR A 223 -44.03 -54.76 -21.84
C THR A 223 -43.63 -55.23 -23.22
#